data_AF-A0A559QJK9-F1
#
_entry.id   AF-A0A559QJK9-F1
#
_cell.length_a   1.000
_cell.length_b   1.000
_cell.length_c   1.000
_cell.angle_alpha   90.00
_cell.angle_beta   90.00
_cell.angle_gamma   90.00
#
_symmetry.space_group_name_H-M   'P 1'
#
loop_
_entity.id
_entity.type
_entity.pdbx_description
1 polymer ?
#
loop_
_entity_poly.entity_id
_entity_poly.type
_entity_poly.pdbx_seq_one_letter_code
_entity_poly.pdbx_strand_id
1 'polypeptide(L)'
;MKMLLVNAVLFQCIWLVAVQGDNRAALLALVLYWLVHLRWFFKDRKQIRFAVAAALLGWLVDSVLANLGVIKFNGQIGLALNDLKLSLAPVWLLCIWLCFTPTLLISLSWLGGRPLLASLLGFLVVPFSYFGGALLSHSTLGLSLEATLLCIACVWAILLPALSSFAAIHKLTIGVLPRSGLDLTFQGKREKLQW
;
A
#
# COMPACT_ATOMS: atom_id res chain seq x y z
N MET A 1 16.29 -4.90 11.10
CA MET A 1 15.11 -5.18 11.96
C MET A 1 14.47 -3.90 12.51
N LYS A 2 15.20 -3.04 13.26
CA LYS A 2 14.63 -1.81 13.87
C LYS A 2 13.86 -0.90 12.89
N MET A 3 14.44 -0.59 11.72
CA MET A 3 13.78 0.29 10.73
C MET A 3 12.49 -0.27 10.13
N LEU A 4 12.37 -1.60 10.01
CA LEU A 4 11.15 -2.24 9.51
C LEU A 4 10.01 -2.07 10.50
N LEU A 5 10.31 -2.32 11.79
CA LEU A 5 9.35 -2.15 12.87
C LEU A 5 8.92 -0.69 13.00
N VAL A 6 9.87 0.24 12.94
CA VAL A 6 9.56 1.69 12.97
C VAL A 6 8.64 2.08 11.82
N ASN A 7 8.92 1.64 10.59
CA ASN A 7 8.05 1.93 9.45
C ASN A 7 6.64 1.32 9.61
N ALA A 8 6.56 0.06 10.07
CA ALA A 8 5.28 -0.62 10.29
C ALA A 8 4.46 0.09 11.39
N VAL A 9 5.06 0.40 12.53
CA VAL A 9 4.40 1.11 13.64
C VAL A 9 3.96 2.49 13.21
N LEU A 10 4.83 3.23 12.52
CA LEU A 10 4.50 4.56 12.03
C LEU A 10 3.31 4.52 11.06
N PHE A 11 3.27 3.55 10.14
CA PHE A 11 2.09 3.37 9.28
C PHE A 11 0.82 3.08 10.10
N GLN A 12 0.87 2.19 11.09
CA GLN A 12 -0.29 1.86 11.93
C GLN A 12 -0.80 3.08 12.72
N CYS A 13 0.09 3.89 13.30
CA CYS A 13 -0.29 5.13 13.98
C CYS A 13 -1.02 6.10 13.04
N ILE A 14 -0.48 6.29 11.83
CA ILE A 14 -1.08 7.20 10.85
C ILE A 14 -2.39 6.65 10.29
N TRP A 15 -2.47 5.34 10.08
CA TRP A 15 -3.70 4.66 9.69
C TRP A 15 -4.81 4.92 10.71
N LEU A 16 -4.53 4.76 12.02
CA LEU A 16 -5.50 5.00 13.09
C LEU A 16 -5.99 6.45 13.15
N VAL A 17 -5.13 7.43 12.83
CA VAL A 17 -5.51 8.85 12.75
C VAL A 17 -6.36 9.12 11.50
N ALA A 18 -5.91 8.67 10.33
CA ALA A 18 -6.56 8.99 9.06
C ALA A 18 -7.90 8.25 8.88
N VAL A 19 -8.02 7.03 9.41
CA VAL A 19 -9.22 6.20 9.23
C VAL A 19 -10.45 6.73 9.96
N GLN A 20 -10.30 7.75 10.83
CA GLN A 20 -11.43 8.43 11.46
C GLN A 20 -12.30 9.22 10.47
N GLY A 21 -11.85 9.38 9.21
CA GLY A 21 -12.57 10.10 8.17
C GLY A 21 -12.32 11.62 8.16
N ASP A 22 -11.53 12.15 9.11
CA ASP A 22 -11.16 13.57 9.14
C ASP A 22 -10.00 13.87 8.18
N ASN A 23 -10.31 14.59 7.10
CA ASN A 23 -9.33 14.99 6.09
C ASN A 23 -8.19 15.87 6.64
N ARG A 24 -8.45 16.76 7.60
CA ARG A 24 -7.42 17.65 8.16
C ARG A 24 -6.43 16.86 9.01
N ALA A 25 -6.94 15.98 9.87
CA ALA A 25 -6.12 15.09 10.67
C ALA A 25 -5.29 14.16 9.78
N ALA A 26 -5.91 13.57 8.75
CA ALA A 26 -5.23 12.70 7.79
C ALA A 26 -4.12 13.41 7.01
N LEU A 27 -4.34 14.66 6.56
CA LEU A 27 -3.34 15.46 5.86
C LEU A 27 -2.17 15.84 6.76
N LEU A 28 -2.42 16.24 8.00
CA LEU A 28 -1.36 16.52 8.97
C LEU A 28 -0.52 15.26 9.23
N ALA A 29 -1.19 14.13 9.46
CA ALA A 29 -0.56 12.83 9.67
C ALA A 29 0.30 12.43 8.45
N LEU A 30 -0.22 12.62 7.23
CA LEU A 30 0.51 12.40 5.98
C LEU A 30 1.78 13.26 5.90
N VAL A 31 1.69 14.57 6.18
CA VAL A 31 2.85 15.47 6.14
C VAL A 31 3.92 15.01 7.12
N LEU A 32 3.56 14.72 8.36
CA LEU A 32 4.50 14.22 9.37
C LEU A 32 5.15 12.89 8.95
N TYR A 33 4.35 11.96 8.43
CA TYR A 33 4.82 10.69 7.90
C TYR A 33 5.84 10.87 6.77
N TRP A 34 5.53 11.74 5.81
CA TRP A 34 6.38 11.97 4.64
C TRP A 34 7.65 12.75 4.98
N LEU A 35 7.61 13.68 5.94
CA LEU A 35 8.82 14.32 6.46
C LEU A 35 9.80 13.28 7.02
N VAL A 36 9.30 12.33 7.82
CA VAL A 36 10.10 11.21 8.35
C VAL A 36 10.65 10.35 7.19
N HIS A 37 9.80 10.00 6.21
CA HIS A 37 10.20 9.14 5.10
C HIS A 37 11.22 9.77 4.16
N LEU A 38 11.03 11.04 3.80
CA LEU A 38 11.96 11.79 2.97
C LEU A 38 13.31 11.99 3.67
N ARG A 39 13.31 12.17 5.00
CA ARG A 39 14.53 12.42 5.77
C ARG A 39 15.36 11.17 6.06
N TRP A 40 14.71 10.02 6.27
CA TRP A 40 15.39 8.83 6.81
C TRP A 40 15.19 7.53 6.03
N PHE A 41 14.17 7.42 5.18
CA PHE A 41 13.87 6.16 4.50
C PHE A 41 14.17 6.20 3.00
N PHE A 42 13.61 7.18 2.28
CA PHE A 42 13.80 7.29 0.84
C PHE A 42 15.25 7.64 0.49
N LYS A 43 15.79 6.91 -0.48
CA LYS A 43 17.16 7.07 -1.00
C LYS A 43 17.18 7.57 -2.44
N ASP A 44 16.11 7.31 -3.21
CA ASP A 44 16.00 7.69 -4.63
C ASP A 44 14.59 8.24 -4.92
N ARG A 45 14.52 9.23 -5.82
CA ARG A 45 13.30 9.74 -6.43
C ARG A 45 12.44 8.66 -7.07
N LYS A 46 13.01 7.55 -7.56
CA LYS A 46 12.24 6.39 -8.06
C LYS A 46 11.29 5.81 -7.00
N GLN A 47 11.72 5.77 -5.74
CA GLN A 47 10.92 5.23 -4.63
C GLN A 47 9.74 6.14 -4.32
N ILE A 48 9.98 7.45 -4.33
CA ILE A 48 8.93 8.47 -4.16
C ILE A 48 7.92 8.37 -5.31
N ARG A 49 8.38 8.31 -6.55
CA ARG A 49 7.51 8.17 -7.73
C ARG A 49 6.66 6.91 -7.67
N PHE A 50 7.24 5.78 -7.30
CA PHE A 50 6.49 4.54 -7.09
C PHE A 50 5.44 4.70 -5.99
N ALA A 51 5.83 5.22 -4.81
CA ALA A 51 4.91 5.37 -3.70
C ALA A 51 3.70 6.24 -4.06
N VAL A 52 3.93 7.38 -4.72
CA VAL A 52 2.85 8.27 -5.17
C VAL A 52 2.00 7.61 -6.26
N ALA A 53 2.62 7.02 -7.29
CA ALA A 53 1.86 6.40 -8.38
C ALA A 53 1.03 5.20 -7.92
N ALA A 54 1.60 4.34 -7.07
CA ALA A 54 0.89 3.20 -6.49
C ALA A 54 -0.25 3.66 -5.56
N ALA A 55 -0.07 4.76 -4.83
CA ALA A 55 -1.10 5.30 -3.95
C ALA A 55 -2.27 5.87 -4.76
N LEU A 56 -1.98 6.60 -5.84
CA LEU A 56 -2.99 7.11 -6.76
C LEU A 56 -3.74 5.95 -7.44
N LEU A 57 -3.03 4.91 -7.89
CA LEU A 57 -3.66 3.72 -8.45
C LEU A 57 -4.61 3.06 -7.45
N GLY A 58 -4.17 2.84 -6.21
CA GLY A 58 -5.00 2.26 -5.16
C GLY A 58 -6.23 3.11 -4.82
N TRP A 59 -6.05 4.43 -4.72
CA TRP A 59 -7.16 5.36 -4.50
C TRP A 59 -8.15 5.40 -5.67
N LEU A 60 -7.69 5.24 -6.90
CA LEU A 60 -8.55 5.08 -8.07
C LEU A 60 -9.32 3.75 -8.04
N VAL A 61 -8.68 2.66 -7.60
CA VAL A 61 -9.36 1.38 -7.37
C VAL A 61 -10.48 1.53 -6.33
N ASP A 62 -10.23 2.22 -5.22
CA ASP A 62 -11.27 2.52 -4.22
C ASP A 62 -12.37 3.42 -4.77
N SER A 63 -12.01 4.35 -5.66
CA SER A 63 -13.00 5.17 -6.37
C SER A 63 -13.88 4.31 -7.28
N VAL A 64 -13.32 3.32 -7.98
CA VAL A 64 -14.10 2.35 -8.77
C VAL A 64 -15.04 1.55 -7.87
N LEU A 65 -14.55 1.04 -6.74
CA LEU A 65 -15.37 0.32 -5.77
C LEU A 65 -16.53 1.18 -5.23
N ALA A 66 -16.28 2.47 -5.00
CA ALA A 66 -17.29 3.45 -4.63
C ALA A 66 -18.38 3.63 -5.70
N ASN A 67 -17.99 3.76 -6.97
CA ASN A 67 -18.94 3.91 -8.08
C ASN A 67 -19.72 2.62 -8.37
N LEU A 68 -19.12 1.44 -8.12
CA LEU A 68 -19.80 0.15 -8.18
C LEU A 68 -20.71 -0.12 -6.97
N GLY A 69 -20.74 0.80 -5.98
CA GLY A 69 -21.57 0.66 -4.80
C GLY A 69 -21.09 -0.42 -3.82
N VAL A 70 -19.84 -0.88 -3.91
CA VAL A 70 -19.28 -1.89 -3.00
C VAL A 70 -19.15 -1.32 -1.59
N ILE A 71 -18.64 -0.08 -1.50
CA ILE A 71 -18.50 0.70 -0.26
C ILE A 71 -18.91 2.14 -0.54
N LYS A 72 -19.67 2.75 0.37
CA LYS A 72 -20.00 4.16 0.36
C LYS A 72 -19.14 4.87 1.40
N PHE A 73 -18.00 5.39 0.94
CA PHE A 73 -17.04 6.05 1.82
C PHE A 73 -17.59 7.38 2.37
N ASN A 74 -17.32 7.66 3.64
CA ASN A 74 -17.60 8.98 4.21
C ASN A 74 -16.69 10.04 3.57
N GLY A 75 -17.26 11.16 3.14
CA GLY A 75 -16.51 12.27 2.54
C GLY A 75 -16.09 12.05 1.07
N GLN A 76 -16.81 11.18 0.34
CA GLN A 76 -16.63 11.01 -1.11
C GLN A 76 -16.64 12.35 -1.85
N ILE A 77 -15.78 12.46 -2.86
CA ILE A 77 -15.62 13.66 -3.66
C ILE A 77 -16.43 13.47 -4.93
N GLY A 78 -17.51 14.23 -5.09
CA GLY A 78 -18.29 14.24 -6.33
C GLY A 78 -17.52 14.92 -7.46
N LEU A 79 -17.44 14.25 -8.61
CA LEU A 79 -16.84 14.77 -9.84
C LEU A 79 -17.88 14.66 -10.97
N ALA A 80 -18.28 15.79 -11.52
CA ALA A 80 -19.19 15.87 -12.67
C ALA A 80 -18.39 16.20 -13.92
N LEU A 81 -18.38 15.29 -14.89
CA LEU A 81 -17.81 15.49 -16.23
C LEU A 81 -18.91 15.34 -17.27
N ASN A 82 -19.46 16.46 -17.73
CA ASN A 82 -20.64 16.48 -18.60
C ASN A 82 -21.79 15.67 -17.97
N ASP A 83 -22.31 14.67 -18.66
CA ASP A 83 -23.39 13.79 -18.18
C ASP A 83 -22.90 12.69 -17.21
N LEU A 84 -21.59 12.53 -17.04
CA LEU A 84 -21.01 11.49 -16.18
C LEU A 84 -20.84 12.02 -14.74
N LYS A 85 -21.52 11.41 -13.78
CA LYS A 85 -21.33 11.66 -12.34
C LYS A 85 -20.50 10.55 -11.74
N LEU A 86 -19.29 10.89 -11.30
CA LEU A 86 -18.37 9.99 -10.64
C LEU A 86 -18.22 10.38 -9.17
N SER A 87 -18.02 9.38 -8.31
CA SER A 87 -17.64 9.55 -6.91
C SER A 87 -16.21 9.09 -6.72
N LEU A 88 -15.30 10.01 -6.39
CA LEU A 88 -13.94 9.66 -6.01
C LEU A 88 -13.88 9.32 -4.52
N ALA A 89 -12.97 8.41 -4.18
CA ALA A 89 -12.66 8.09 -2.80
C ALA A 89 -12.22 9.35 -2.02
N PRO A 90 -12.45 9.42 -0.71
CA PRO A 90 -12.16 10.61 0.08
C PRO A 90 -10.66 10.88 0.23
N VAL A 91 -10.30 12.11 0.61
CA VAL A 91 -8.90 12.54 0.80
C VAL A 91 -8.22 11.77 1.93
N TRP A 92 -8.91 11.49 3.02
CA TRP A 92 -8.34 10.71 4.13
C TRP A 92 -7.89 9.31 3.69
N LEU A 93 -8.61 8.68 2.76
CA LEU A 93 -8.24 7.37 2.22
C LEU A 93 -7.04 7.46 1.27
N LEU A 94 -6.93 8.55 0.49
CA LEU A 94 -5.71 8.84 -0.28
C LEU A 94 -4.48 9.00 0.64
N CYS A 95 -4.65 9.65 1.80
CA CYS A 95 -3.58 9.81 2.78
C CYS A 95 -3.11 8.44 3.32
N ILE A 96 -4.05 7.53 3.62
CA ILE A 96 -3.73 6.15 4.00
C ILE A 96 -2.94 5.46 2.89
N TRP A 97 -3.36 5.56 1.63
CA TRP A 97 -2.64 4.99 0.49
C TRP A 97 -1.22 5.53 0.35
N LEU A 98 -1.04 6.85 0.47
CA LEU A 98 0.27 7.50 0.42
C LEU A 98 1.18 7.11 1.60
N CYS A 99 0.61 6.65 2.72
CA CYS A 99 1.38 6.11 3.84
C CYS A 99 1.59 4.59 3.75
N PHE A 100 0.68 3.88 3.08
CA PHE A 100 0.76 2.44 2.86
C PHE A 100 1.83 2.07 1.86
N THR A 101 1.91 2.74 0.71
CA THR A 101 2.82 2.30 -0.37
C THR A 101 4.31 2.32 -0.02
N PRO A 102 4.83 3.20 0.85
CA PRO A 102 6.21 3.07 1.34
C PRO A 102 6.45 1.81 2.18
N THR A 103 5.41 1.24 2.82
CA THR A 103 5.55 -0.04 3.54
C THR A 103 5.92 -1.17 2.59
N LEU A 104 5.39 -1.18 1.35
CA LEU A 104 5.76 -2.13 0.29
C LEU A 104 7.24 -2.06 -0.08
N LEU A 105 7.86 -0.90 0.11
CA LEU A 105 9.29 -0.73 -0.11
C LEU A 105 10.11 -1.11 1.12
N ILE A 106 9.56 -1.06 2.33
CA ILE A 106 10.33 -1.21 3.59
C ILE A 106 9.85 -2.43 4.38
N SER A 107 8.81 -2.28 5.21
CA SER A 107 8.37 -3.32 6.15
C SER A 107 7.70 -4.54 5.49
N LEU A 108 7.12 -4.36 4.29
CA LEU A 108 6.49 -5.39 3.47
C LEU A 108 7.31 -5.79 2.23
N SER A 109 8.53 -5.27 2.08
CA SER A 109 9.38 -5.55 0.91
C SER A 109 9.67 -7.03 0.65
N TRP A 110 9.65 -7.85 1.70
CA TRP A 110 9.82 -9.30 1.60
C TRP A 110 8.69 -10.01 0.82
N LEU A 111 7.53 -9.36 0.63
CA LEU A 111 6.43 -9.88 -0.20
C LEU A 111 6.74 -9.85 -1.69
N GLY A 112 7.64 -8.97 -2.14
CA GLY A 112 7.90 -8.76 -3.56
C GLY A 112 8.51 -9.98 -4.27
N GLY A 113 9.16 -10.89 -3.54
CA GLY A 113 9.64 -12.17 -4.07
C GLY A 113 8.66 -13.33 -3.88
N ARG A 114 7.45 -13.08 -3.34
CA ARG A 114 6.50 -14.10 -2.90
C ARG A 114 5.06 -13.75 -3.34
N PRO A 115 4.78 -13.65 -4.65
CA PRO A 115 3.49 -13.18 -5.16
C PRO A 115 2.30 -14.03 -4.71
N LEU A 116 2.44 -15.35 -4.60
CA LEU A 116 1.38 -16.22 -4.09
C LEU A 116 1.01 -15.90 -2.63
N LEU A 117 2.02 -15.65 -1.79
CA LEU A 117 1.79 -15.28 -0.40
C LEU A 117 1.20 -13.86 -0.29
N ALA A 118 1.68 -12.92 -1.11
CA ALA A 118 1.09 -11.59 -1.20
C ALA A 118 -0.37 -11.63 -1.65
N SER A 119 -0.71 -12.51 -2.59
CA SER A 119 -2.10 -12.75 -3.02
C SER A 119 -2.96 -13.30 -1.87
N LEU A 120 -2.47 -14.32 -1.16
CA LEU A 120 -3.16 -14.91 -0.03
C LEU A 120 -3.41 -13.92 1.11
N LEU A 121 -2.40 -13.11 1.45
CA LEU A 121 -2.53 -12.05 2.46
C LEU A 121 -3.48 -10.93 2.00
N GLY A 122 -3.42 -10.56 0.72
CA GLY A 122 -4.36 -9.62 0.10
C GLY A 122 -5.80 -10.11 0.23
N PHE A 123 -6.03 -11.38 -0.06
CA PHE A 123 -7.34 -12.02 0.01
C PHE A 123 -7.86 -12.14 1.45
N LEU A 124 -7.02 -12.59 2.39
CA LEU A 124 -7.47 -12.93 3.74
C LEU A 124 -7.42 -11.75 4.72
N VAL A 125 -6.38 -10.92 4.67
CA VAL A 125 -6.11 -9.93 5.72
C VAL A 125 -6.73 -8.57 5.40
N VAL A 126 -6.63 -8.13 4.14
CA VAL A 126 -7.03 -6.78 3.76
C VAL A 126 -8.54 -6.51 3.90
N PRO A 127 -9.46 -7.46 3.62
CA PRO A 127 -10.88 -7.23 3.84
C PRO A 127 -11.23 -6.83 5.28
N PHE A 128 -10.53 -7.37 6.29
CA PHE A 128 -10.74 -6.98 7.69
C PHE A 128 -10.31 -5.53 7.95
N SER A 129 -9.25 -5.07 7.28
CA SER A 129 -8.84 -3.67 7.36
C SER A 129 -9.88 -2.74 6.73
N TYR A 130 -10.54 -3.15 5.65
CA TYR A 130 -11.64 -2.38 5.03
C TYR A 130 -12.89 -2.39 5.90
N PHE A 131 -13.22 -3.52 6.53
CA PHE A 131 -14.33 -3.59 7.47
C PHE A 131 -14.11 -2.67 8.67
N GLY A 132 -12.96 -2.77 9.33
CA GLY A 132 -12.59 -1.88 10.44
C GLY A 132 -12.52 -0.43 9.99
N GLY A 133 -11.98 -0.17 8.79
CA GLY A 133 -11.93 1.17 8.23
C GLY A 133 -13.30 1.76 7.95
N ALA A 134 -14.26 0.96 7.48
CA ALA A 134 -15.63 1.41 7.27
C ALA A 134 -16.29 1.82 8.59
N LEU A 135 -16.12 1.00 9.63
CA LEU A 135 -16.64 1.29 10.97
C LEU A 135 -16.05 2.59 11.57
N LEU A 136 -14.72 2.74 11.52
CA LEU A 136 -14.02 3.87 12.13
C LEU A 136 -14.21 5.19 11.37
N SER A 137 -14.43 5.13 10.05
CA SER A 137 -14.67 6.33 9.22
C SER A 137 -16.14 6.71 9.11
N HIS A 138 -17.05 5.95 9.73
CA HIS A 138 -18.49 6.05 9.51
C HIS A 138 -18.89 5.90 8.03
N SER A 139 -18.12 5.11 7.28
CA SER A 139 -18.50 4.67 5.93
C SER A 139 -19.48 3.50 6.02
N THR A 140 -20.26 3.27 4.97
CA THR A 140 -21.23 2.17 4.93
C THR A 140 -20.89 1.15 3.85
N LEU A 141 -21.22 -0.11 4.08
CA LEU A 141 -21.13 -1.14 3.06
C LEU A 141 -22.33 -0.97 2.12
N GLY A 142 -22.08 -0.90 0.82
CA GLY A 142 -23.16 -0.72 -0.16
C GLY A 142 -23.78 -2.04 -0.64
N LEU A 143 -23.08 -3.17 -0.43
CA LEU A 143 -23.58 -4.53 -0.63
C LEU A 143 -23.78 -5.23 0.73
N SER A 144 -24.15 -6.52 0.71
CA SER A 144 -24.09 -7.36 1.91
C SER A 144 -22.65 -7.46 2.43
N LEU A 145 -22.47 -7.74 3.72
CA LEU A 145 -21.15 -7.85 4.34
C LEU A 145 -20.25 -8.84 3.59
N GLU A 146 -20.77 -10.03 3.30
CA GLU A 146 -20.05 -11.11 2.63
C GLU A 146 -19.65 -10.72 1.21
N ALA A 147 -20.58 -10.10 0.46
CA ALA A 147 -20.34 -9.66 -0.90
C ALA A 147 -19.28 -8.56 -0.94
N THR A 148 -19.36 -7.56 -0.06
CA THR A 148 -18.33 -6.52 0.05
C THR A 148 -16.98 -7.12 0.38
N LEU A 149 -16.89 -7.96 1.42
CA LEU A 149 -15.61 -8.55 1.84
C LEU A 149 -14.99 -9.41 0.73
N LEU A 150 -15.80 -10.19 0.01
CA LEU A 150 -15.34 -11.00 -1.11
C LEU A 150 -14.84 -10.13 -2.27
N CYS A 151 -15.55 -9.06 -2.62
CA CYS A 151 -15.08 -8.11 -3.64
C CYS A 151 -13.73 -7.50 -3.27
N ILE A 152 -13.57 -7.02 -2.03
CA ILE A 152 -12.31 -6.48 -1.54
C ILE A 152 -11.20 -7.55 -1.56
N ALA A 153 -11.53 -8.77 -1.13
CA ALA A 153 -10.59 -9.89 -1.12
C ALA A 153 -10.05 -10.19 -2.52
N CYS A 154 -10.93 -10.29 -3.52
CA CYS A 154 -10.56 -10.52 -4.91
C CYS A 154 -9.70 -9.39 -5.48
N VAL A 155 -10.05 -8.13 -5.22
CA VAL A 155 -9.27 -6.97 -5.66
C VAL A 155 -7.86 -7.01 -5.06
N TRP A 156 -7.75 -7.22 -3.74
CA TRP A 156 -6.46 -7.22 -3.05
C TRP A 156 -5.61 -8.46 -3.30
N ALA A 157 -6.24 -9.59 -3.63
CA ALA A 157 -5.54 -10.80 -4.10
C ALA A 157 -4.74 -10.55 -5.39
N ILE A 158 -5.11 -9.52 -6.16
CA ILE A 158 -4.42 -9.11 -7.39
C ILE A 158 -3.53 -7.89 -7.13
N LEU A 159 -4.07 -6.87 -6.43
CA LEU A 159 -3.41 -5.59 -6.27
C LEU A 159 -2.14 -5.67 -5.41
N LEU A 160 -2.18 -6.39 -4.27
CA LEU A 160 -1.02 -6.51 -3.38
C LEU A 160 0.17 -7.22 -4.04
N PRO A 161 0.02 -8.40 -4.67
CA PRO A 161 1.14 -9.04 -5.36
C PRO A 161 1.61 -8.22 -6.56
N ALA A 162 0.73 -7.54 -7.29
CA ALA A 162 1.13 -6.70 -8.43
C ALA A 162 2.06 -5.55 -7.97
N LEU A 163 1.66 -4.79 -6.95
CA LEU A 163 2.45 -3.68 -6.42
C LEU A 163 3.75 -4.16 -5.78
N SER A 164 3.69 -5.23 -4.97
CA SER A 164 4.86 -5.76 -4.27
C SER A 164 5.90 -6.34 -5.24
N SER A 165 5.43 -7.10 -6.25
CA SER A 165 6.31 -7.68 -7.28
C SER A 165 6.92 -6.59 -8.16
N PHE A 166 6.14 -5.58 -8.55
CA PHE A 166 6.65 -4.45 -9.31
C PHE A 166 7.79 -3.74 -8.57
N ALA A 167 7.61 -3.47 -7.27
CA ALA A 167 8.63 -2.86 -6.43
C ALA A 167 9.91 -3.70 -6.37
N ALA A 168 9.80 -5.03 -6.25
CA ALA A 168 10.95 -5.93 -6.21
C ALA A 168 11.67 -6.04 -7.56
N ILE A 169 10.94 -6.24 -8.66
CA ILE A 169 11.48 -6.34 -10.03
C ILE A 169 12.30 -5.09 -10.37
N HIS A 170 11.80 -3.91 -9.99
CA HIS A 170 12.47 -2.63 -10.22
C HIS A 170 13.48 -2.24 -9.13
N LYS A 171 13.79 -3.15 -8.20
CA LYS A 171 14.78 -2.98 -7.11
C LYS A 171 14.54 -1.72 -6.27
N LEU A 172 13.28 -1.42 -5.99
CA LEU A 172 12.88 -0.23 -5.22
C LEU A 172 12.93 -0.44 -3.70
N THR A 173 13.03 -1.70 -3.25
CA THR A 173 12.98 -2.10 -1.84
C THR A 173 14.15 -1.56 -1.00
N ILE A 174 13.86 -1.22 0.25
CA ILE A 174 14.74 -0.60 1.25
C ILE A 174 14.84 -1.56 2.45
N GLY A 175 15.99 -2.20 2.62
CA GLY A 175 16.36 -2.85 3.88
C GLY A 175 15.99 -4.33 4.08
N VAL A 176 15.27 -4.98 3.16
CA VAL A 176 14.94 -6.44 3.16
C VAL A 176 14.71 -6.86 1.68
N LEU A 177 15.29 -7.91 1.06
CA LEU A 177 15.99 -9.13 1.50
C LEU A 177 17.38 -9.35 0.81
N PRO A 178 18.22 -10.21 1.44
CA PRO A 178 19.32 -10.95 0.82
C PRO A 178 18.85 -11.86 -0.33
N ARG A 179 19.71 -12.08 -1.33
CA ARG A 179 19.52 -13.09 -2.39
C ARG A 179 19.16 -14.43 -1.73
N SER A 180 18.07 -15.04 -2.16
CA SER A 180 17.83 -16.47 -1.93
C SER A 180 19.10 -17.24 -2.30
N GLY A 181 19.56 -18.13 -1.43
CA GLY A 181 20.81 -18.88 -1.56
C GLY A 181 20.89 -19.79 -2.79
N LEU A 182 21.12 -19.19 -3.95
CA LEU A 182 21.49 -19.83 -5.21
C LEU A 182 22.62 -19.05 -5.91
N ASP A 183 23.48 -18.41 -5.12
CA ASP A 183 24.78 -17.85 -5.54
C ASP A 183 25.95 -18.76 -5.08
N LEU A 184 25.68 -20.05 -4.88
CA LEU A 184 26.72 -21.06 -4.71
C LEU A 184 27.15 -21.60 -6.09
N THR A 185 27.70 -20.74 -6.95
CA THR A 185 28.61 -21.14 -8.04
C THR A 185 29.20 -19.90 -8.72
N PHE A 186 30.53 -19.85 -8.84
CA PHE A 186 31.36 -18.91 -9.61
C PHE A 186 31.89 -17.61 -8.98
N GLN A 187 32.23 -17.59 -7.68
CA GLN A 187 33.20 -16.61 -7.16
C GLN A 187 34.35 -17.19 -6.32
N GLY A 188 34.67 -18.46 -6.50
CA GLY A 188 35.79 -19.11 -5.82
C GLY A 188 36.74 -19.83 -6.77
N LYS A 189 37.55 -19.09 -7.54
CA LYS A 189 38.88 -19.46 -8.08
C LYS A 189 39.24 -18.60 -9.30
N ARG A 190 39.83 -17.43 -9.07
CA ARG A 190 40.84 -16.88 -9.99
C ARG A 190 41.75 -15.85 -9.33
N GLU A 191 42.30 -16.20 -8.18
CA GLU A 191 43.48 -15.54 -7.63
C GLU A 191 44.36 -16.60 -6.98
N LYS A 192 45.28 -17.14 -7.78
CA LYS A 192 46.57 -17.75 -7.37
C LYS A 192 47.27 -18.23 -8.62
N LEU A 193 47.88 -17.30 -9.35
CA LEU A 193 49.10 -17.52 -10.11
C LEU A 193 49.82 -16.16 -10.16
N GLN A 194 50.54 -15.85 -9.08
CA GLN A 194 51.77 -15.07 -9.16
C GLN A 194 52.90 -16.08 -9.31
N TRP A 195 53.54 -16.07 -10.48
CA TRP A 195 54.99 -16.08 -10.71
C TRP A 195 55.19 -15.54 -12.13
#